data_AF-A0A6B3L4C4-F1
#
_entry.id   AF-A0A6B3L4C4-F1
#
_cell.length_a   1.000
_cell.length_b   1.000
_cell.length_c   1.000
_cell.angle_alpha   90.00
_cell.angle_beta   90.00
_cell.angle_gamma   90.00
#
_symmetry.space_group_name_H-M   'P 1'
#
loop_
_entity.id
_entity.type
_entity.pdbx_description
1 polymer ?
#
loop_
_entity_poly.entity_id
_entity_poly.type
_entity_poly.pdbx_seq_one_letter_code
_entity_poly.pdbx_strand_id
1 'polypeptide(L)'
;MTLELIAHCFALIGSLFFLVASVGLYRMPDAFSRIHAATKASSLGVILLASAAAIFFRDWAGTILSILTVLLVFLTAPLACHCISTQLLKKDQ
;
A
#
# COMPACT_ATOMS: atom_id res chain seq x y z
N MET A 1 -8.94 25.31 -4.78
CA MET A 1 -7.52 25.54 -5.12
C MET A 1 -6.57 25.01 -4.05
N THR A 2 -6.74 25.34 -2.77
CA THR A 2 -5.89 24.82 -1.67
C THR A 2 -6.09 23.33 -1.40
N LEU A 3 -7.34 22.84 -1.35
CA LEU A 3 -7.64 21.41 -1.14
C LEU A 3 -7.10 20.52 -2.26
N GLU A 4 -7.19 20.98 -3.51
CA GLU A 4 -6.59 20.32 -4.66
C GLU A 4 -5.09 20.14 -4.45
N LEU A 5 -4.36 21.19 -4.07
CA LEU A 5 -2.93 21.11 -3.81
C LEU A 5 -2.58 20.10 -2.71
N ILE A 6 -3.39 20.02 -1.66
CA ILE A 6 -3.22 19.04 -0.57
C ILE A 6 -3.41 17.62 -1.10
N ALA A 7 -4.45 17.38 -1.90
CA ALA A 7 -4.69 16.07 -2.51
C ALA A 7 -3.54 15.64 -3.44
N HIS A 8 -3.04 16.55 -4.28
CA HIS A 8 -1.90 16.28 -5.15
C HIS A 8 -0.61 16.00 -4.35
N CYS A 9 -0.38 16.73 -3.25
CA CYS A 9 0.74 16.48 -2.36
C CYS A 9 0.67 15.07 -1.72
N PHE A 10 -0.51 14.69 -1.21
CA PHE A 10 -0.73 13.34 -0.67
C PHE A 10 -0.54 12.25 -1.74
N ALA A 11 -1.03 12.47 -2.96
CA ALA A 11 -0.86 11.55 -4.08
C ALA A 11 0.62 11.37 -4.45
N LEU A 12 1.39 12.46 -4.50
CA LEU A 12 2.83 12.40 -4.77
C LEU A 12 3.58 11.64 -3.68
N ILE A 13 3.33 11.94 -2.41
CA ILE A 13 3.99 11.25 -1.29
C ILE A 13 3.61 9.77 -1.28
N GLY A 14 2.33 9.42 -1.48
CA GLY A 14 1.91 8.02 -1.53
C GLY A 14 2.50 7.27 -2.73
N SER A 15 2.66 7.93 -3.89
CA SER A 15 3.35 7.34 -5.05
C SER A 15 4.83 7.07 -4.76
N LEU A 16 5.52 8.00 -4.07
CA LEU A 16 6.89 7.77 -3.61
C LEU A 16 7.00 6.56 -2.68
N PHE A 17 6.03 6.36 -1.79
CA PHE A 17 5.99 5.16 -0.93
C PHE A 17 5.83 3.86 -1.74
N PHE A 18 5.01 3.87 -2.80
CA PHE A 18 4.92 2.73 -3.72
C PHE A 18 6.21 2.48 -4.49
N LEU A 19 6.92 3.54 -4.87
CA LEU A 19 8.23 3.43 -5.50
C LEU A 19 9.24 2.80 -4.52
N VAL A 20 9.26 3.24 -3.25
CA VAL A 20 10.09 2.62 -2.20
C VAL A 20 9.71 1.15 -1.99
N ALA A 21 8.42 0.79 -2.01
CA ALA A 21 7.98 -0.60 -1.91
C ALA A 21 8.51 -1.46 -3.06
N SER A 22 8.46 -0.95 -4.29
CA SER A 22 8.98 -1.61 -5.49
C SER A 22 10.51 -1.77 -5.44
N VAL A 23 11.23 -0.73 -5.03
CA VAL A 23 12.69 -0.79 -4.85
C VAL A 23 13.06 -1.77 -3.73
N GLY A 24 12.29 -1.81 -2.64
CA GLY A 24 12.47 -2.76 -1.55
C GLY A 24 12.31 -4.22 -1.99
N LEU A 25 11.34 -4.50 -2.87
CA LEU A 25 11.17 -5.82 -3.49
C LEU A 25 12.38 -6.23 -4.35
N TYR A 26 12.96 -5.30 -5.09
CA TYR A 26 14.10 -5.58 -5.98
C TYR A 26 15.42 -5.74 -5.22
N ARG A 27 15.66 -4.91 -4.18
CA ARG A 27 16.99 -4.81 -3.54
C ARG A 27 17.22 -5.78 -2.38
N MET A 28 16.17 -6.29 -1.73
CA MET A 28 16.31 -7.18 -0.58
C MET A 28 16.78 -8.59 -1.02
N PRO A 29 17.73 -9.22 -0.32
CA PRO A 29 18.26 -10.54 -0.70
C PRO A 29 17.27 -11.68 -0.41
N ASP A 30 16.63 -11.67 0.76
CA ASP A 30 15.75 -12.75 1.22
C ASP A 30 14.27 -12.51 0.92
N ALA A 31 13.54 -13.59 0.66
CA ALA A 31 12.11 -13.54 0.35
C ALA A 31 11.26 -12.97 1.51
N PHE A 32 11.58 -13.32 2.76
CA PHE A 32 10.91 -12.74 3.94
C PHE A 32 11.18 -11.24 4.07
N SER A 33 12.42 -10.81 3.86
CA SER A 33 12.82 -9.40 3.90
C SER A 33 12.16 -8.59 2.78
N ARG A 34 11.98 -9.17 1.59
CA ARG A 34 11.23 -8.58 0.47
C ARG A 34 9.76 -8.35 0.83
N ILE A 35 9.09 -9.36 1.39
CA ILE A 35 7.67 -9.28 1.78
C ILE A 35 7.49 -8.23 2.88
N HIS A 36 8.35 -8.22 3.90
CA HIS A 36 8.28 -7.24 4.98
C HIS A 36 8.50 -5.80 4.50
N ALA A 37 9.50 -5.58 3.65
CA ALA A 37 9.77 -4.27 3.06
C ALA A 37 8.60 -3.80 2.18
N ALA A 38 8.07 -4.70 1.34
CA ALA A 38 6.94 -4.42 0.45
C ALA A 38 5.69 -4.03 1.23
N THR A 39 5.30 -4.83 2.22
CA THR A 39 4.05 -4.64 2.97
C THR A 39 4.08 -3.35 3.78
N LYS A 40 5.20 -3.04 4.47
CA LYS A 40 5.30 -1.79 5.25
C LYS A 40 5.20 -0.53 4.38
N ALA A 41 5.93 -0.49 3.28
CA ALA A 41 5.94 0.66 2.40
C ALA A 41 4.62 0.82 1.62
N SER A 42 4.05 -0.29 1.13
CA SER A 42 2.78 -0.27 0.40
C SER A 42 1.56 0.05 1.28
N SER A 43 1.52 -0.43 2.53
CA SER A 43 0.44 -0.10 3.48
C SER A 43 0.32 1.41 3.71
N LEU A 44 1.45 2.10 3.89
CA LEU A 44 1.46 3.57 4.02
C LEU A 44 1.07 4.24 2.69
N GLY A 45 1.62 3.78 1.57
CA GLY A 45 1.29 4.31 0.24
C GLY A 45 -0.21 4.27 -0.07
N VAL A 46 -0.88 3.16 0.25
CA VAL A 46 -2.34 3.01 0.06
C VAL A 46 -3.14 3.95 0.93
N ILE A 47 -2.79 4.12 2.21
CA ILE A 47 -3.49 5.06 3.09
C ILE A 47 -3.39 6.50 2.54
N LEU A 48 -2.20 6.90 2.07
CA LEU A 48 -1.98 8.24 1.53
C LEU A 48 -2.73 8.46 0.22
N LEU A 49 -2.67 7.51 -0.72
CA LEU A 49 -3.40 7.59 -1.99
C LEU A 49 -4.92 7.59 -1.78
N ALA A 50 -5.43 6.74 -0.89
CA ALA A 50 -6.85 6.69 -0.59
C ALA A 50 -7.33 7.98 0.09
N SER A 51 -6.51 8.56 0.96
CA SER A 51 -6.79 9.87 1.57
C SER A 51 -6.81 10.98 0.52
N ALA A 52 -5.87 10.97 -0.43
CA ALA A 52 -5.87 11.91 -1.57
C ALA A 52 -7.16 11.78 -2.40
N ALA A 53 -7.57 10.55 -2.71
CA ALA A 53 -8.79 10.29 -3.47
C ALA A 53 -10.05 10.78 -2.75
N ALA A 54 -10.16 10.54 -1.44
CA ALA A 54 -11.27 11.04 -0.64
C ALA A 54 -11.35 12.59 -0.64
N ILE A 55 -10.20 13.26 -0.52
CA ILE A 55 -10.13 14.74 -0.52
C ILE A 55 -10.42 15.32 -1.91
N PHE A 56 -10.03 14.64 -2.98
CA PHE A 56 -10.20 15.11 -4.35
C PHE A 56 -11.66 15.00 -4.82
N PHE A 57 -12.28 13.82 -4.67
CA PHE A 57 -13.63 13.59 -5.18
C PHE A 57 -14.71 14.30 -4.37
N ARG A 58 -14.52 14.47 -3.05
CA ARG A 58 -15.47 15.17 -2.15
C ARG A 58 -16.92 14.67 -2.20
N ASP A 59 -17.12 13.47 -2.74
CA ASP A 59 -18.40 12.80 -2.88
C ASP A 59 -18.53 11.66 -1.89
N TRP A 60 -19.77 11.34 -1.51
CA TRP A 60 -20.06 10.29 -0.55
C TRP A 60 -19.57 8.92 -1.05
N ALA A 61 -19.81 8.64 -2.34
CA ALA A 61 -19.33 7.43 -3.00
C ALA A 61 -17.79 7.35 -3.00
N GLY A 62 -17.10 8.44 -3.35
CA GLY A 62 -15.63 8.48 -3.40
C GLY A 62 -14.99 8.24 -2.02
N THR A 63 -15.59 8.79 -0.97
CA THR A 63 -15.12 8.60 0.41
C THR A 63 -15.31 7.15 0.86
N ILE A 64 -16.48 6.56 0.60
CA ILE A 64 -16.76 5.15 0.93
C ILE A 64 -15.80 4.22 0.19
N LEU A 65 -15.61 4.42 -1.12
CA LEU A 65 -14.68 3.61 -1.91
C LEU A 65 -13.25 3.74 -1.40
N SER A 66 -12.82 4.93 -0.98
CA SER A 66 -11.48 5.15 -0.44
C SER A 66 -11.27 4.40 0.88
N ILE A 67 -12.24 4.46 1.79
CA ILE A 67 -12.22 3.70 3.05
C ILE A 67 -12.22 2.20 2.77
N LEU A 68 -13.11 1.74 1.88
CA LEU A 68 -13.20 0.33 1.52
C LEU A 68 -11.91 -0.18 0.88
N THR A 69 -11.25 0.65 0.06
CA THR A 69 -9.94 0.34 -0.55
C THR A 69 -8.88 0.09 0.51
N VAL A 70 -8.76 0.99 1.50
CA VAL A 70 -7.80 0.80 2.60
C VAL A 70 -8.11 -0.48 3.37
N LEU A 71 -9.38 -0.69 3.72
CA LEU A 71 -9.82 -1.84 4.49
C LEU A 71 -9.55 -3.18 3.77
N LEU A 72 -9.89 -3.25 2.48
CA LEU A 72 -9.65 -4.44 1.66
C LEU A 72 -8.17 -4.73 1.51
N VAL A 73 -7.35 -3.72 1.19
CA VAL A 73 -5.90 -3.92 1.04
C VAL A 73 -5.28 -4.37 2.35
N PHE A 74 -5.67 -3.78 3.48
CA PHE A 74 -5.18 -4.18 4.80
C PHE A 74 -5.60 -5.58 5.21
N LEU A 75 -6.75 -6.07 4.71
CA LEU A 75 -7.18 -7.44 4.95
C LEU A 75 -6.45 -8.43 4.02
N THR A 76 -6.28 -8.10 2.75
CA THR A 76 -5.66 -8.99 1.76
C THR A 76 -4.15 -9.07 1.89
N ALA A 77 -3.47 -7.98 2.23
CA ALA A 77 -2.01 -7.94 2.39
C ALA A 77 -1.46 -8.99 3.38
N PRO A 78 -1.96 -9.13 4.63
CA PRO A 78 -1.47 -10.13 5.57
C PRO A 78 -1.84 -11.56 5.15
N LEU A 79 -3.00 -11.77 4.52
CA LEU A 79 -3.39 -13.08 3.99
C LEU A 79 -2.42 -13.53 2.88
N ALA A 80 -2.09 -12.63 1.95
CA ALA A 80 -1.10 -12.89 0.91
C ALA A 80 0.28 -13.18 1.52
N CYS A 81 0.72 -12.40 2.50
CA CYS A 81 1.98 -12.63 3.21
C CYS A 81 2.02 -14.01 3.89
N HIS A 82 0.93 -14.41 4.55
CA HIS A 82 0.84 -15.70 5.24
C HIS A 82 0.91 -16.88 4.27
N CYS A 83 0.18 -16.80 3.15
CA CYS A 83 0.22 -17.82 2.10
C CYS A 83 1.63 -17.97 1.51
N ILE A 84 2.31 -16.86 1.18
CA ILE A 84 3.66 -16.90 0.61
C ILE A 84 4.67 -17.44 1.64
N SER A 85 4.60 -16.96 2.88
CA SER A 85 5.50 -17.38 3.97
C SER A 85 5.42 -18.89 4.21
N THR A 86 4.21 -19.44 4.22
CA THR A 86 4.00 -20.88 4.42
C THR A 86 4.58 -21.72 3.27
N GLN A 87 4.54 -21.23 2.04
CA GLN A 87 5.13 -21.91 0.89
C GLN A 87 6.66 -21.84 0.90
N LEU A 88 7.24 -20.72 1.32
CA LEU A 88 8.69 -20.57 1.45
C LEU A 88 9.24 -21.53 2.51
N LEU A 89 8.60 -21.63 3.68
CA LEU A 89 9.00 -22.56 4.73
C LEU A 89 8.99 -24.03 4.27
N LYS A 90 8.06 -24.42 3.38
CA LYS A 90 8.02 -25.78 2.81
C LYS A 90 9.09 -26.04 1.76
N LYS A 91 9.64 -25.00 1.13
CA LYS A 91 10.68 -25.13 0.10
C LYS A 91 12.08 -25.32 0.72
N ASP A 92 12.27 -24.82 1.94
CA ASP A 92 13.50 -24.98 2.72
C ASP A 92 13.52 -26.27 3.58
N GLN A 93 12.45 -27.09 3.53
CA GLN A 93 12.34 -28.42 4.14
C GLN A 93 12.53 -29.52 3.08
#